data_AF-A0A816YF04-F1
#
_entry.id   AF-A0A816YF04-F1
#
_cell.length_a   1.000
_cell.length_b   1.000
_cell.length_c   1.000
_cell.angle_alpha   90.00
_cell.angle_beta   90.00
_cell.angle_gamma   90.00
#
_symmetry.space_group_name_H-M   'P 1'
#
loop_
_entity.id
_entity.type
_entity.pdbx_description
1 polymer ?
#
loop_
_entity_poly.entity_id
_entity_poly.type
_entity_poly.pdbx_seq_one_letter_code
_entity_poly.pdbx_strand_id
1 'polypeptide(L)'
;MANSTIFANWGSHLLEYRNGQVEFFEIQQHRISKLVWKANWASNWTHLLPFRWQHKKYLLSYKKSNGQAALNEVLNEGCSEGYSLEWRAGWEKMVVYYEGDQPRLLSTRAGEASVDILTGHSVINIAHT
;
A
#
# COMPACT_ATOMS: atom_id res chain seq x y z
N MET A 1 -18.11 -12.98 -6.86
CA MET A 1 -16.78 -12.41 -6.53
C MET A 1 -16.81 -12.03 -5.06
N ALA A 2 -15.93 -12.59 -4.23
CA ALA A 2 -15.94 -12.32 -2.80
C ALA A 2 -15.52 -10.87 -2.52
N ASN A 3 -16.26 -10.18 -1.65
CA ASN A 3 -15.93 -8.85 -1.15
C ASN A 3 -14.68 -8.93 -0.26
N SER A 4 -13.49 -9.04 -0.86
CA SER A 4 -12.24 -9.07 -0.10
C SER A 4 -11.95 -7.70 0.47
N THR A 5 -12.13 -7.58 1.79
CA THR A 5 -11.60 -6.45 2.56
C THR A 5 -10.08 -6.58 2.64
N ILE A 6 -9.36 -5.49 2.37
CA ILE A 6 -7.89 -5.42 2.45
C ILE A 6 -7.52 -4.45 3.56
N PHE A 7 -6.50 -4.78 4.34
CA PHE A 7 -6.05 -3.96 5.47
C PHE A 7 -4.60 -3.51 5.31
N ALA A 8 -4.30 -2.31 5.78
CA ALA A 8 -2.95 -1.83 6.00
C ALA A 8 -2.81 -1.33 7.45
N ASN A 9 -1.71 -1.67 8.12
CA ASN A 9 -1.54 -1.41 9.56
C ASN A 9 -0.14 -0.83 9.84
N TRP A 10 -0.10 0.25 10.63
CA TRP A 10 1.14 0.89 11.10
C TRP A 10 1.32 0.81 12.62
N GLY A 11 0.54 -0.01 13.31
CA GLY A 11 0.55 -0.20 14.76
C GLY A 11 -0.46 0.72 15.46
N SER A 12 -0.34 2.03 15.27
CA SER A 12 -1.27 3.03 15.84
C SER A 12 -2.44 3.38 14.93
N HIS A 13 -2.45 2.89 13.69
CA HIS A 13 -3.49 3.17 12.71
C HIS A 13 -3.77 1.94 11.84
N LEU A 14 -5.06 1.75 11.51
CA LEU A 14 -5.55 0.76 10.56
C LEU A 14 -6.22 1.47 9.40
N LEU A 15 -5.88 1.10 8.17
CA LEU A 15 -6.67 1.43 6.99
C LEU A 15 -7.39 0.18 6.52
N GLU A 16 -8.72 0.25 6.44
CA GLU A 16 -9.56 -0.75 5.80
C GLU A 16 -9.96 -0.26 4.42
N TYR A 17 -9.83 -1.13 3.42
CA TYR A 17 -10.33 -0.90 2.07
C TYR A 17 -11.36 -1.95 1.71
N ARG A 18 -12.52 -1.49 1.23
CA ARG A 18 -13.61 -2.36 0.77
C ARG A 18 -14.39 -1.71 -0.35
N ASN A 19 -14.39 -2.33 -1.53
CA ASN A 19 -15.24 -1.96 -2.67
C ASN A 19 -15.18 -0.45 -3.03
N GLY A 20 -13.98 0.12 -3.07
CA GLY A 20 -13.79 1.54 -3.39
C GLY A 20 -14.06 2.50 -2.23
N GLN A 21 -14.37 2.00 -1.05
CA GLN A 21 -14.41 2.81 0.17
C GLN A 21 -13.20 2.53 1.04
N VAL A 22 -12.70 3.58 1.69
CA VAL A 22 -11.62 3.44 2.68
C VAL A 22 -12.05 4.07 3.97
N GLU A 23 -11.69 3.41 5.06
CA GLU A 23 -11.87 3.89 6.41
C GLU A 23 -10.53 3.80 7.14
N PHE A 24 -10.15 4.91 7.76
CA PHE A 24 -8.89 5.05 8.49
C PHE A 24 -9.20 5.23 9.96
N PHE A 25 -8.65 4.34 10.76
CA PHE A 25 -8.93 4.22 12.17
C PHE A 25 -7.66 4.46 12.97
N GLU A 26 -7.84 5.10 14.12
CA GLU A 26 -6.83 5.09 15.17
C GLU A 26 -6.93 3.80 15.97
N ILE A 27 -5.77 3.27 16.36
CA ILE A 27 -5.62 2.16 17.29
C ILE A 27 -5.00 2.69 18.58
N GLN A 28 -5.71 2.52 19.68
CA GLN A 28 -5.19 2.81 21.02
C GLN A 28 -5.38 1.59 21.91
N GLN A 29 -4.39 1.28 22.74
CA GLN A 29 -4.44 0.14 23.68
C GLN A 29 -4.86 -1.18 23.01
N HIS A 30 -4.37 -1.43 21.79
CA HIS A 30 -4.67 -2.63 20.99
C HIS A 30 -6.15 -2.78 20.58
N ARG A 31 -6.90 -1.67 20.50
CA ARG A 31 -8.28 -1.64 20.00
C ARG A 31 -8.44 -0.55 18.95
N ILE A 32 -9.30 -0.80 17.96
CA ILE A 32 -9.83 0.25 17.09
C ILE A 32 -10.61 1.22 17.98
N SER A 33 -10.12 2.45 18.13
CA SER A 33 -10.67 3.43 19.06
C SER A 33 -11.60 4.42 18.38
N LYS A 34 -11.25 4.86 17.16
CA LYS A 34 -11.94 5.95 16.46
C LYS A 34 -11.78 5.84 14.95
N LEU A 35 -12.88 6.04 14.21
CA LEU A 35 -12.82 6.39 12.79
C LEU A 35 -12.35 7.84 12.67
N VAL A 36 -11.17 8.06 12.09
CA VAL A 36 -10.57 9.39 11.97
C VAL A 36 -10.71 9.98 10.57
N TRP A 37 -10.84 9.14 9.54
CA TRP A 37 -11.03 9.60 8.17
C TRP A 37 -11.69 8.53 7.29
N LYS A 38 -12.39 9.00 6.26
CA LYS A 38 -13.10 8.17 5.30
C LYS A 38 -13.07 8.83 3.92
N ALA A 39 -12.88 8.03 2.88
CA ALA A 39 -12.92 8.52 1.51
C ALA A 39 -13.41 7.46 0.53
N ASN A 40 -13.80 7.94 -0.65
CA ASN A 40 -14.05 7.09 -1.81
C ASN A 40 -12.77 7.03 -2.64
N TRP A 41 -12.26 5.83 -2.84
CA TRP A 41 -11.16 5.53 -3.74
C TRP A 41 -11.69 4.83 -4.99
N ALA A 42 -10.82 4.73 -5.98
CA ALA A 42 -11.08 3.83 -7.09
C ALA A 42 -11.28 2.39 -6.58
N SER A 43 -12.17 1.66 -7.24
CA SER A 43 -12.46 0.26 -6.89
C SER A 43 -11.33 -0.69 -7.33
N ASN A 44 -11.40 -1.91 -6.80
CA ASN A 44 -10.58 -3.07 -7.21
C ASN A 44 -9.07 -2.92 -6.98
N TRP A 45 -8.65 -2.16 -5.96
CA TRP A 45 -7.30 -2.34 -5.41
C TRP A 45 -7.16 -3.78 -4.90
N THR A 46 -6.04 -4.43 -5.24
CA THR A 46 -5.78 -5.84 -4.89
C THR A 46 -4.68 -5.98 -3.85
N HIS A 47 -3.84 -4.95 -3.69
CA HIS A 47 -2.80 -4.91 -2.67
C HIS A 47 -2.75 -3.53 -2.04
N LEU A 48 -2.55 -3.52 -0.72
CA LEU A 48 -2.24 -2.34 0.09
C LEU A 48 -1.00 -2.68 0.92
N LEU A 49 0.10 -2.00 0.63
CA LEU A 49 1.43 -2.33 1.12
C LEU A 49 1.94 -1.18 1.99
N PRO A 50 1.70 -1.23 3.31
CA PRO A 50 2.19 -0.22 4.23
C PRO A 50 3.71 -0.32 4.40
N PHE A 51 4.39 0.82 4.45
CA PHE A 51 5.81 0.88 4.78
C PHE A 51 6.19 2.17 5.50
N ARG A 52 7.43 2.22 6.02
CA ARG A 52 8.04 3.40 6.61
C ARG A 52 9.30 3.77 5.84
N TRP A 53 9.52 5.06 5.66
CA TRP A 53 10.72 5.61 5.04
C TRP A 53 11.01 6.97 5.67
N GLN A 54 12.26 7.18 6.12
CA GLN A 54 12.67 8.42 6.80
C GLN A 54 11.70 8.87 7.92
N HIS A 55 11.32 7.94 8.80
CA HIS A 55 10.38 8.15 9.92
C HIS A 55 8.94 8.53 9.55
N LYS A 56 8.61 8.59 8.25
CA LYS A 56 7.25 8.79 7.76
C LYS A 56 6.60 7.47 7.38
N LYS A 57 5.27 7.46 7.37
CA LYS A 57 4.44 6.32 6.99
C LYS A 57 3.97 6.50 5.55
N TYR A 58 4.02 5.44 4.76
CA TYR A 58 3.57 5.43 3.38
C TYR A 58 2.71 4.20 3.10
N LEU A 59 1.91 4.31 2.03
CA LEU A 59 1.10 3.24 1.50
C LEU A 59 1.29 3.14 0.00
N LEU A 60 1.73 1.97 -0.46
CA LEU A 60 1.70 1.61 -1.88
C LEU A 60 0.45 0.77 -2.15
N SER A 61 -0.39 1.25 -3.06
CA SER A 61 -1.61 0.55 -3.53
C SER A 61 -1.38 0.02 -4.94
N TYR A 62 -1.86 -1.18 -5.27
CA TYR A 62 -1.73 -1.78 -6.61
C TYR A 62 -2.99 -2.51 -7.07
N LYS A 63 -3.30 -2.40 -8.37
CA LYS A 63 -4.38 -3.11 -9.06
C LYS A 63 -3.81 -4.17 -10.01
N LYS A 64 -4.02 -5.44 -9.68
CA LYS A 64 -3.59 -6.56 -10.54
C LYS A 64 -4.17 -6.50 -11.95
N SER A 65 -5.41 -6.04 -12.11
CA SER A 65 -6.14 -6.10 -13.38
C SER A 65 -5.54 -5.23 -14.48
N ASN A 66 -5.03 -4.05 -14.13
CA ASN A 66 -4.54 -3.07 -15.11
C ASN A 66 -3.16 -2.49 -14.79
N GLY A 67 -2.55 -2.86 -13.66
CA GLY A 67 -1.21 -2.40 -13.30
C GLY A 67 -1.15 -1.02 -12.67
N GLN A 68 -2.29 -0.36 -12.45
CA GLN A 68 -2.33 0.93 -11.78
C GLN A 68 -1.76 0.80 -10.36
N ALA A 69 -0.87 1.72 -9.99
CA ALA A 69 -0.33 1.86 -8.66
C ALA A 69 -0.47 3.30 -8.16
N ALA A 70 -0.53 3.45 -6.83
CA ALA A 70 -0.57 4.76 -6.19
C ALA A 70 0.28 4.74 -4.92
N LEU A 71 0.99 5.83 -4.68
CA LEU A 71 1.80 6.02 -3.48
C LEU A 71 1.28 7.20 -2.67
N ASN A 72 0.92 6.96 -1.41
CA ASN A 72 0.39 7.98 -0.51
C ASN A 72 1.28 8.13 0.72
N GLU A 73 1.51 9.36 1.19
CA GLU A 73 1.95 9.61 2.55
C GLU A 73 0.76 9.40 3.50
N VAL A 74 1.00 8.75 4.64
CA VAL A 74 -0.03 8.46 5.64
C VAL A 74 0.16 9.41 6.83
N LEU A 75 -0.82 10.29 6.98
CA LEU A 75 -0.89 11.31 8.02
C LEU A 75 -1.62 10.74 9.26
N ASN A 76 -1.94 11.59 10.23
CA ASN A 76 -2.76 11.17 11.38
C ASN A 76 -4.26 11.23 11.05
N GLU A 77 -4.61 12.08 10.10
CA GLU A 77 -5.95 12.41 9.66
C GLU A 77 -6.34 11.72 8.34
N GLY A 78 -5.57 10.74 7.87
CA GLY A 78 -5.85 10.00 6.63
C GLY A 78 -4.62 9.79 5.76
N CYS A 79 -4.86 9.72 4.45
CA CYS A 79 -3.82 9.62 3.44
C CYS A 79 -3.76 10.91 2.61
N SER A 80 -2.56 11.28 2.15
CA SER A 80 -2.38 12.34 1.15
C SER A 80 -3.06 11.97 -0.17
N GLU A 81 -3.09 12.93 -1.10
CA GLU A 81 -3.27 12.58 -2.52
C GLU A 81 -2.18 11.60 -2.96
N GLY A 82 -2.54 10.67 -3.85
CA GLY A 82 -1.66 9.60 -4.30
C GLY A 82 -0.85 10.01 -5.52
N TYR A 83 0.47 9.76 -5.48
CA TYR A 83 1.30 9.81 -6.67
C TYR A 83 0.98 8.60 -7.54
N SER A 84 0.45 8.85 -8.74
CA SER A 84 0.10 7.78 -9.68
C SER A 84 1.36 7.17 -10.29
N LEU A 85 1.41 5.85 -10.30
CA LEU A 85 2.46 5.05 -10.93
C LEU A 85 1.79 4.06 -11.89
N GLU A 86 2.38 3.84 -13.04
CA GLU A 86 1.87 2.89 -14.03
C GLU A 86 2.83 1.70 -14.13
N TRP A 87 2.38 0.53 -13.69
CA TRP A 87 3.16 -0.70 -13.72
C TRP A 87 2.56 -1.70 -14.70
N ARG A 88 3.30 -2.77 -14.96
CA ARG A 88 2.71 -3.91 -15.65
C ARG A 88 1.60 -4.53 -14.80
N ALA A 89 0.52 -4.93 -15.46
CA ALA A 89 -0.54 -5.72 -14.84
C ALA A 89 -0.03 -7.12 -14.46
N GLY A 90 -0.77 -7.79 -13.58
CA GLY A 90 -0.59 -9.20 -13.26
C GLY A 90 0.37 -9.54 -12.11
N TRP A 91 0.90 -8.57 -11.36
CA TRP A 91 1.65 -8.89 -10.13
C TRP A 91 0.72 -9.57 -9.11
N GLU A 92 1.14 -10.74 -8.63
CA GLU A 92 0.29 -11.67 -7.87
C GLU A 92 0.62 -11.71 -6.39
N LYS A 93 1.92 -11.72 -6.06
CA LYS A 93 2.39 -11.63 -4.69
C LYS A 93 3.32 -10.44 -4.60
N MET A 94 3.09 -9.64 -3.57
CA MET A 94 3.82 -8.42 -3.32
C MET A 94 4.07 -8.33 -1.82
N VAL A 95 5.31 -8.10 -1.42
CA VAL A 95 5.69 -7.99 -0.02
C VAL A 95 6.71 -6.88 0.16
N VAL A 96 6.50 -6.05 1.17
CA VAL A 96 7.50 -5.08 1.61
C VAL A 96 8.40 -5.76 2.63
N TYR A 97 9.71 -5.61 2.45
CA TYR A 97 10.73 -6.02 3.41
C TYR A 97 11.76 -4.89 3.58
N TYR A 98 12.65 -5.02 4.56
CA TYR A 98 13.63 -3.98 4.89
C TYR A 98 15.04 -4.56 4.81
N GLU A 99 15.94 -3.82 4.16
CA GLU A 99 17.38 -4.02 4.23
C GLU A 99 18.00 -2.83 4.96
N GLY A 100 18.34 -3.03 6.24
CA GLY A 100 18.57 -1.91 7.15
C GLY A 100 17.28 -1.08 7.29
N ASP A 101 17.40 0.24 7.18
CA ASP A 101 16.25 1.16 7.21
C ASP A 101 15.61 1.37 5.83
N GLN A 102 16.12 0.75 4.78
CA GLN A 102 15.62 0.93 3.42
C GLN A 102 14.50 -0.07 3.12
N PRO A 103 13.24 0.39 2.94
CA PRO A 103 12.15 -0.46 2.46
C PRO A 103 12.39 -0.86 1.01
N ARG A 104 12.11 -2.12 0.73
CA ARG A 104 12.15 -2.75 -0.58
C ARG A 104 10.87 -3.54 -0.84
N LEU A 105 10.55 -3.70 -2.11
CA LEU A 105 9.41 -4.45 -2.57
C LEU A 105 9.91 -5.68 -3.32
N LEU A 106 9.47 -6.87 -2.92
CA LEU A 106 9.55 -8.07 -3.73
C LEU A 106 8.19 -8.31 -4.37
N SER A 107 8.16 -8.37 -5.70
CA SER A 107 6.96 -8.64 -6.50
C SER A 107 7.17 -9.88 -7.36
N THR A 108 6.15 -10.72 -7.47
CA THR A 108 6.16 -11.89 -8.38
C THR A 108 4.94 -11.92 -9.27
N ARG A 109 5.15 -12.28 -10.53
CA ARG A 109 4.11 -12.57 -11.53
C ARG A 109 4.52 -13.81 -12.32
N ALA A 110 3.66 -14.32 -13.19
CA ALA A 110 3.93 -15.56 -13.92
C ALA A 110 5.30 -15.54 -14.63
N GLY A 111 6.25 -16.32 -14.10
CA GLY A 111 7.61 -16.46 -14.63
C GLY A 111 8.55 -15.28 -14.39
N GLU A 112 8.17 -14.27 -13.60
CA GLU A 112 9.00 -13.08 -13.37
C GLU A 112 8.97 -12.67 -11.89
N ALA A 113 10.13 -12.23 -11.40
CA ALA A 113 10.27 -11.57 -10.11
C ALA A 113 10.96 -10.22 -10.28
N SER A 114 10.59 -9.27 -9.43
CA SER A 114 11.23 -7.96 -9.37
C SER A 114 11.50 -7.55 -7.93
N VAL A 115 12.62 -6.84 -7.76
CA VAL A 115 12.95 -6.15 -6.53
C VAL A 115 13.05 -4.66 -6.82
N ASP A 116 12.35 -3.86 -6.03
CA ASP A 116 12.34 -2.41 -6.13
C ASP A 116 12.70 -1.75 -4.79
N ILE A 117 13.28 -0.55 -4.85
CA ILE A 117 13.48 0.33 -3.70
C ILE A 117 12.26 1.24 -3.57
N LEU A 118 11.69 1.28 -2.36
CA LEU A 118 10.57 2.18 -2.06
C LEU A 118 11.09 3.50 -1.45
N THR A 119 10.55 4.61 -1.92
CA THR A 119 10.77 5.95 -1.34
C THR A 119 9.42 6.63 -1.12
N GLY A 120 9.41 7.84 -0.57
CA GLY A 120 8.17 8.58 -0.35
C GLY A 120 7.41 9.00 -1.61
N HIS A 121 8.09 9.12 -2.77
CA HIS A 121 7.50 9.62 -4.02
C HIS A 121 7.81 8.75 -5.26
N SER A 122 8.62 7.71 -5.12
CA SER A 122 9.03 6.89 -6.26
C SER A 122 9.30 5.44 -5.85
N VAL A 123 9.15 4.55 -6.82
CA VAL A 123 9.57 3.16 -6.73
C VAL A 123 10.64 2.96 -7.78
N ILE A 124 11.84 2.64 -7.32
CA ILE A 124 13.04 2.57 -8.15
C ILE A 124 13.34 1.10 -8.42
N ASN A 125 13.22 0.70 -9.68
CA ASN A 125 13.54 -0.64 -10.07
C ASN A 125 15.05 -0.90 -10.03
N ILE A 126 15.44 -2.04 -9.46
CA ILE A 126 16.85 -2.40 -9.33
C ILE A 126 17.17 -3.81 -9.83
N ALA A 127 16.18 -4.68 -10.02
CA ALA A 127 16.37 -6.00 -10.60
C ALA A 127 15.06 -6.59 -11.13
N HIS A 128 15.19 -7.36 -12.22
CA HIS A 128 14.19 -8.29 -12.73
C HIS A 128 14.86 -9.62 -13.09
N THR A 129 14.13 -10.72 -12.95
CA THR A 129 14.51 -12.05 -13.46
C THR A 129 13.39 -12.62 -14.31
#